data_AF-F8GVC6-F1
#
_entry.id   AF-F8GVC6-F1
#
_cell.length_a   1.000
_cell.length_b   1.000
_cell.length_c   1.000
_cell.angle_alpha   90.00
_cell.angle_beta   90.00
_cell.angle_gamma   90.00
#
_symmetry.space_group_name_H-M   'P 1'
#
loop_
_entity.id
_entity.type
_entity.pdbx_description
1 polymer ?
#
loop_
_entity_poly.entity_id
_entity_poly.type
_entity_poly.pdbx_seq_one_letter_code
_entity_poly.pdbx_strand_id
1 'polypeptide(L)'
;MSIISHVVVGTNDLERARVFYDAVLKTLGVKRVVNLETASLWGTESPEFMVTRPGNGLPSTYANGGTIGFAAPNRAAVHAFHEAAIKARCQGRGTARPAPVYPHVLRCICTGSGR
;
A
#
# COMPACT_ATOMS: atom_id res chain seq x y z
N MET A 1 -21.34 3.55 -1.87
CA MET A 1 -20.84 3.55 -0.49
C MET A 1 -19.86 2.40 -0.31
N SER A 2 -18.62 2.66 0.10
CA SER A 2 -17.70 1.60 0.53
C SER A 2 -18.15 1.09 1.91
N ILE A 3 -18.06 -0.23 2.14
CA ILE A 3 -18.32 -0.83 3.47
C ILE A 3 -17.13 -0.65 4.42
N ILE A 4 -15.95 -0.30 3.88
CA ILE A 4 -14.72 -0.08 4.64
C ILE A 4 -14.53 1.42 4.80
N SER A 5 -14.39 1.89 6.04
CA SER A 5 -14.08 3.29 6.34
C SER A 5 -12.61 3.60 6.10
N HIS A 6 -11.71 2.73 6.56
CA HIS A 6 -10.28 2.83 6.34
C HIS A 6 -9.60 1.47 6.53
N VAL A 7 -8.38 1.33 6.00
CA VAL A 7 -7.52 0.15 6.18
C VAL A 7 -6.23 0.56 6.86
N VAL A 8 -5.78 -0.22 7.85
CA VAL A 8 -4.54 0.02 8.59
C VAL A 8 -3.56 -1.11 8.36
N VAL A 9 -2.30 -0.77 8.08
CA VAL A 9 -1.19 -1.72 7.93
C VAL A 9 -0.06 -1.37 8.89
N GLY A 10 0.47 -2.39 9.55
CA GLY A 10 1.65 -2.25 10.40
C GLY A 10 2.94 -2.11 9.57
N THR A 11 3.90 -1.35 10.08
CA THR A 11 5.28 -1.35 9.58
C THR A 11 6.29 -1.33 10.73
N ASN A 12 7.44 -1.96 10.51
CA ASN A 12 8.61 -1.85 11.39
C ASN A 12 9.48 -0.62 11.07
N ASP A 13 9.37 -0.11 9.84
CA ASP A 13 10.11 1.06 9.36
C ASP A 13 9.14 2.02 8.69
N LEU A 14 8.79 3.09 9.40
CA LEU A 14 7.81 4.07 8.94
C LEU A 14 8.36 4.96 7.83
N GLU A 15 9.64 5.35 7.90
CA GLU A 15 10.26 6.19 6.86
C GLU A 15 10.38 5.44 5.54
N ARG A 16 10.78 4.18 5.59
CA ARG A 16 10.81 3.34 4.39
C ARG A 16 9.41 3.11 3.81
N ALA A 17 8.42 2.88 4.66
CA ALA A 17 7.04 2.73 4.22
C ALA A 17 6.51 4.03 3.61
N ARG A 18 6.83 5.18 4.19
CA ARG A 18 6.50 6.52 3.67
C ARG A 18 6.99 6.71 2.24
N VAL A 19 8.29 6.51 2.03
CA VAL A 19 8.92 6.63 0.70
C VAL A 19 8.29 5.67 -0.30
N PHE A 20 8.03 4.43 0.12
CA PHE A 20 7.39 3.43 -0.73
C PHE A 20 5.96 3.83 -1.14
N TYR A 21 5.10 4.10 -0.15
CA TYR A 21 3.69 4.40 -0.40
C TYR A 21 3.50 5.73 -1.14
N ASP A 22 4.35 6.73 -0.91
CA ASP A 22 4.33 7.95 -1.73
C ASP A 22 4.66 7.68 -3.19
N ALA A 23 5.66 6.83 -3.46
CA ALA A 23 6.06 6.51 -4.83
C ALA A 23 4.95 5.75 -5.58
N VAL A 24 4.32 4.76 -4.93
CA VAL A 24 3.32 3.91 -5.58
C VAL A 24 1.92 4.54 -5.59
N LEU A 25 1.46 5.14 -4.49
CA LEU A 25 0.09 5.67 -4.41
C LEU A 25 -0.08 6.95 -5.24
N LYS A 26 0.99 7.71 -5.45
CA LYS A 26 0.99 8.88 -6.34
C LYS A 26 0.61 8.51 -7.78
N THR A 27 0.91 7.30 -8.25
CA THR A 27 0.53 6.86 -9.61
C THR A 27 -0.99 6.64 -9.75
N LEU A 28 -1.70 6.53 -8.63
CA LEU A 28 -3.16 6.40 -8.55
C LEU A 28 -3.84 7.74 -8.23
N GLY A 29 -3.08 8.83 -8.11
CA GLY A 29 -3.60 10.13 -7.68
C GLY A 29 -3.86 10.25 -6.18
N VAL A 30 -3.52 9.22 -5.40
CA VAL A 30 -3.65 9.19 -3.94
C VAL A 30 -2.43 9.90 -3.33
N LYS A 31 -2.67 10.77 -2.34
CA LYS A 31 -1.61 11.57 -1.69
C LYS A 31 -1.62 11.32 -0.19
N ARG A 32 -0.49 11.58 0.45
CA ARG A 32 -0.43 11.60 1.92
C ARG A 32 -1.16 12.84 2.43
N VAL A 33 -2.15 12.63 3.28
CA VAL A 33 -3.02 13.69 3.82
C VAL A 33 -2.68 14.02 5.27
N VAL A 34 -2.25 13.03 6.06
CA VAL A 34 -1.88 13.21 7.47
C VAL A 34 -0.55 12.51 7.73
N ASN A 35 0.31 13.19 8.49
CA ASN A 35 1.58 12.65 8.92
C ASN A 35 1.73 12.85 10.44
N LEU A 36 1.77 11.75 11.18
CA LEU A 36 1.99 11.70 12.62
C LEU A 36 3.38 11.14 12.90
N GLU A 37 3.85 11.19 14.14
CA GLU A 37 5.15 10.58 14.48
C GLU A 37 5.12 9.06 14.30
N THR A 38 4.01 8.42 14.67
CA THR A 38 3.86 6.96 14.69
C THR A 38 3.12 6.40 13.48
N ALA A 39 2.52 7.26 12.65
CA ALA A 39 1.70 6.85 11.53
C ALA A 39 1.67 7.85 10.37
N SER A 40 1.25 7.39 9.20
CA SER A 40 0.97 8.22 8.03
C SER A 40 -0.30 7.73 7.36
N LEU A 41 -1.11 8.66 6.83
CA LEU A 41 -2.38 8.37 6.19
C LEU A 41 -2.40 8.93 4.78
N TRP A 42 -2.93 8.14 3.85
CA TRP A 42 -3.09 8.44 2.44
C TRP A 42 -4.57 8.45 2.05
N GLY A 43 -4.90 9.31 1.11
CA GLY A 43 -6.27 9.57 0.69
C GLY A 43 -6.35 10.36 -0.62
N THR A 44 -7.53 10.36 -1.21
CA THR A 44 -7.92 11.25 -2.31
C THR A 44 -8.69 12.45 -1.74
N GLU A 45 -9.87 12.17 -1.20
CA GLU A 45 -10.75 13.16 -0.54
C GLU A 45 -10.71 13.04 0.99
N SER A 46 -10.47 11.83 1.51
CA SER A 46 -10.39 11.53 2.94
C SER A 46 -9.30 10.49 3.22
N PRO A 47 -8.78 10.38 4.46
CA PRO A 47 -7.77 9.39 4.81
C PRO A 47 -8.36 7.96 4.82
N GLU A 48 -8.06 7.19 3.78
CA GLU A 48 -8.59 5.83 3.57
C GLU A 48 -7.58 4.73 3.90
N PHE A 49 -6.28 5.04 3.80
CA PHE A 49 -5.21 4.07 4.00
C PHE A 49 -4.20 4.58 5.02
N MET A 50 -3.96 3.84 6.08
CA MET A 50 -3.05 4.19 7.16
C MET A 50 -1.92 3.18 7.29
N VAL A 51 -0.71 3.68 7.49
CA VAL A 51 0.44 2.87 7.90
C VAL A 51 0.93 3.35 9.25
N THR A 52 1.10 2.43 10.18
CA THR A 52 1.47 2.75 11.56
C THR A 52 2.49 1.78 12.12
N ARG A 53 3.24 2.21 13.14
CA ARG A 53 3.92 1.26 14.03
C ARG A 53 2.86 0.54 14.89
N PRO A 54 2.98 -0.78 15.12
CA PRO A 54 2.05 -1.51 16.00
C PRO A 54 2.02 -0.91 17.41
N GLY A 55 0.83 -0.56 17.90
CA GLY A 55 0.66 0.04 19.23
C GLY A 55 0.90 -0.92 20.39
N ASN A 56 0.91 -2.23 20.15
CA ASN A 56 1.21 -3.26 21.16
C ASN A 56 2.72 -3.46 21.40
N GLY A 57 3.59 -2.74 20.69
CA GLY A 57 5.05 -2.83 20.81
C GLY A 57 5.66 -4.10 20.21
N LEU A 58 4.86 -5.00 19.63
CA LEU A 58 5.36 -6.18 18.94
C LEU A 58 5.80 -5.85 17.51
N PRO A 59 6.74 -6.62 16.92
CA PRO A 59 7.11 -6.45 15.53
C PRO A 59 5.90 -6.61 14.60
N SER A 60 5.80 -5.72 13.62
CA SER A 60 4.81 -5.83 12.56
C SER A 60 5.08 -7.08 11.73
N THR A 61 4.05 -7.91 11.56
CA THR A 61 4.06 -9.07 10.67
C THR A 61 3.37 -8.76 9.35
N TYR A 62 3.64 -9.59 8.35
CA TYR A 62 2.89 -9.54 7.10
C TYR A 62 1.49 -10.12 7.33
N ALA A 63 0.48 -9.57 6.65
CA ALA A 63 -0.85 -10.16 6.64
C ALA A 63 -0.84 -11.43 5.78
N ASN A 64 -0.63 -12.60 6.40
CA ASN A 64 -0.66 -13.88 5.68
C ASN A 64 -2.06 -14.12 5.09
N GLY A 65 -2.16 -14.21 3.76
CA GLY A 65 -3.43 -14.24 3.02
C GLY A 65 -4.10 -12.87 2.83
N GLY A 66 -3.65 -11.84 3.54
CA GLY A 66 -4.13 -10.47 3.38
C GLY A 66 -3.69 -9.87 2.05
N THR A 67 -4.64 -9.29 1.32
CA THR A 67 -4.36 -8.53 0.10
C THR A 67 -5.18 -7.26 0.14
N ILE A 68 -4.50 -6.12 -0.03
CA ILE A 68 -5.15 -4.81 -0.11
C ILE A 68 -5.14 -4.40 -1.57
N GLY A 69 -6.34 -4.18 -2.11
CA GLY A 69 -6.51 -3.68 -3.47
C GLY A 69 -6.81 -2.19 -3.46
N PHE A 70 -6.03 -1.43 -4.22
CA PHE A 70 -6.32 -0.03 -4.49
C PHE A 70 -7.11 0.09 -5.79
N ALA A 71 -8.13 0.95 -5.81
CA ALA A 71 -8.85 1.26 -7.03
C ALA A 71 -7.94 2.08 -7.96
N ALA A 72 -7.83 1.65 -9.22
CA ALA A 72 -7.09 2.37 -10.24
C ALA A 72 -8.05 2.89 -11.33
N PRO A 73 -7.85 4.11 -11.85
CA PRO A 73 -8.75 4.70 -12.84
C PRO A 73 -8.70 3.99 -14.20
N ASN A 74 -7.58 3.35 -14.53
CA ASN A 74 -7.38 2.63 -15.78
C ASN A 74 -6.21 1.63 -15.67
N ARG A 75 -6.02 0.81 -16.71
CA ARG A 75 -4.92 -0.16 -16.77
C ARG A 75 -3.53 0.49 -16.82
N ALA A 76 -3.39 1.67 -17.43
CA ALA A 76 -2.09 2.35 -17.45
C ALA A 76 -1.62 2.74 -16.04
N ALA A 77 -2.54 3.18 -15.18
CA ALA A 77 -2.27 3.47 -13.78
C ALA A 77 -1.85 2.22 -12.98
N VAL A 78 -2.45 1.06 -13.30
CA VAL A 78 -2.04 -0.25 -12.77
C VAL A 78 -0.59 -0.57 -13.17
N HIS A 79 -0.24 -0.42 -14.45
CA HIS A 79 1.13 -0.65 -14.90
C HIS A 79 2.13 0.32 -14.24
N ALA A 80 1.80 1.60 -14.17
CA ALA A 80 2.64 2.61 -13.51
C ALA A 80 2.85 2.30 -12.01
N PHE A 81 1.80 1.89 -11.30
CA PHE A 81 1.90 1.47 -9.90
C PHE A 81 2.87 0.29 -9.74
N HIS A 82 2.74 -0.72 -10.60
CA HIS A 82 3.58 -1.91 -10.55
C HIS A 82 5.05 -1.58 -10.83
N GLU A 83 5.33 -0.76 -11.84
CA GLU A 83 6.68 -0.30 -12.14
C GLU A 83 7.30 0.50 -10.98
N ALA A 84 6.52 1.41 -10.37
CA ALA A 84 6.95 2.16 -9.20
C ALA A 84 7.26 1.22 -8.02
N ALA A 85 6.42 0.20 -7.79
CA ALA A 85 6.61 -0.78 -6.73
C ALA A 85 7.89 -1.61 -6.93
N ILE A 86 8.19 -2.03 -8.16
CA ILE A 86 9.43 -2.74 -8.48
C ILE A 86 10.65 -1.84 -8.25
N LYS A 87 10.61 -0.59 -8.73
CA LYS A 87 11.70 0.39 -8.55
C LYS A 87 11.96 0.67 -7.06
N ALA A 88 10.91 0.71 -6.25
CA ALA A 88 11.00 0.90 -4.81
C ALA A 88 11.44 -0.39 -4.05
N ARG A 89 11.91 -1.42 -4.76
CA ARG A 89 12.38 -2.71 -4.22
C ARG A 89 11.31 -3.47 -3.43
N CYS A 90 10.05 -3.43 -3.87
CA CYS A 90 9.05 -4.35 -3.36
C CYS A 90 9.42 -5.78 -3.78
N GLN A 91 9.68 -6.66 -2.83
CA GLN A 91 10.01 -8.07 -3.05
C GLN A 91 8.75 -8.95 -3.24
N GLY A 92 7.64 -8.37 -3.69
CA GLY A 92 6.40 -9.10 -3.93
C GLY A 92 6.51 -10.02 -5.15
N ARG A 93 6.26 -11.34 -4.96
CA ARG A 93 6.14 -12.35 -6.04
C ARG A 93 4.88 -12.19 -6.91
N GLY A 94 4.34 -10.98 -7.05
CA GLY A 94 3.13 -10.70 -7.81
C GLY A 94 3.48 -10.08 -9.15
N THR A 95 3.44 -10.87 -10.23
CA THR A 95 3.38 -10.32 -11.59
C THR A 95 2.13 -9.43 -11.70
N ALA A 96 2.20 -8.27 -12.37
CA ALA A 96 1.03 -7.46 -12.77
C ALA A 96 0.06 -8.26 -13.65
N ARG A 97 -0.70 -9.18 -13.05
CA ARG A 97 -1.74 -9.95 -13.71
C ARG A 97 -3.07 -9.54 -13.11
N PRO A 98 -4.05 -9.10 -13.93
CA PRO A 98 -5.40 -8.83 -13.47
C PRO A 98 -5.96 -10.07 -12.76
N ALA A 99 -6.45 -9.92 -11.53
CA ALA A 99 -7.20 -10.99 -10.89
C ALA A 99 -8.55 -11.13 -11.63
N PRO A 100 -9.04 -12.36 -11.90
CA PRO A 100 -10.28 -12.58 -12.66
C PRO A 100 -11.51 -11.91 -12.03
N VAL A 101 -11.49 -11.67 -10.72
CA VAL A 101 -12.58 -11.01 -9.98
C VAL A 101 -12.38 -9.49 -9.87
N TYR A 102 -11.15 -8.99 -10.05
CA TYR A 102 -10.82 -7.57 -9.89
C TYR A 102 -9.80 -7.12 -10.96
N PRO A 103 -10.27 -6.70 -12.15
CA PRO A 103 -9.40 -6.39 -13.28
C PRO A 103 -8.49 -5.16 -13.07
N HIS A 104 -8.72 -4.38 -12.01
CA HIS A 104 -8.00 -3.15 -11.67
C HIS A 104 -7.22 -3.22 -10.36
N VAL A 105 -7.12 -4.40 -9.72
CA VAL A 105 -6.46 -4.56 -8.42
C VAL A 105 -5.06 -5.15 -8.59
N LEU A 106 -4.08 -4.46 -8.02
CA LEU A 106 -2.71 -4.95 -7.91
C LEU A 106 -2.45 -5.61 -6.56
N ARG A 107 -1.74 -6.73 -6.62
CA ARG A 107 -1.26 -7.45 -5.45
C ARG A 107 0.16 -6.98 -5.14
N CYS A 108 0.29 -6.04 -4.23
CA CYS A 108 1.61 -5.64 -3.72
C CYS A 108 1.83 -6.26 -2.34
N ILE A 109 2.50 -7.41 -2.29
CA ILE A 109 3.00 -7.95 -1.03
C ILE A 109 4.35 -7.30 -0.78
N CYS A 110 4.39 -6.24 0.00
CA CYS A 110 5.64 -5.68 0.49
C CYS A 110 6.16 -6.59 1.61
N THR A 111 6.90 -7.65 1.25
CA THR A 111 7.68 -8.39 2.25
C THR A 111 8.79 -7.48 2.76
N GLY A 112 8.61 -6.96 3.97
CA GLY A 112 9.62 -6.19 4.69
C GLY A 112 10.79 -7.01 5.24
N SER A 113 10.96 -8.28 4.84
CA SER A 113 12.03 -9.14 5.38
C SER A 113 13.30 -9.02 4.53
N GLY A 114 14.04 -7.94 4.78
CA GLY A 114 15.47 -7.87 4.49
C GLY A 114 16.32 -8.46 5.61
N ARG A 115 15.96 -9.66 6.08
CA ARG A 115 16.77 -10.69 6.76
C ARG A 115 15.84 -11.77 7.31
#